data_AF-A0A482VBF5-F1
#
_entry.id   AF-A0A482VBF5-F1
#
_cell.length_a   1.000
_cell.length_b   1.000
_cell.length_c   1.000
_cell.angle_alpha   90.00
_cell.angle_beta   90.00
_cell.angle_gamma   90.00
#
_symmetry.space_group_name_H-M   'P 1'
#
loop_
_entity.id
_entity.type
_entity.pdbx_description
1 polymer ?
#
loop_
_entity_poly.entity_id
_entity_poly.type
_entity_poly.pdbx_seq_one_letter_code
_entity_poly.pdbx_strand_id
1 'polypeptide(L)'
;LRCNGRVISETVLSSSTGMHGNGSFPHFTGTTGFLETSAATIAERPDPPSRQNDKFSTAEYPYVRGNGNNLGYDEERLLPYSHRCSERLENALDQIRRRQIAKQKTLHLNGYSLHQQLRSAPYDMYVTDMRVRLPTSSSWVRVDRCRFNPRNSSLETRLLFNDLTISGKVNLFNDDTLQRGPVAPNPEDSCSMILRLRRAGIGFHTEPIRRDRGQFNVKTDSHFLEPGFISVYAYGCEPRLREHRRGFRDDEENDALSKEMEDIFLKGIRSLLTSYMQKELQPAIKETLMRNMGYTISYG
;
A
#
# COMPACT_ATOMS: atom_id res chain seq x y z
N LEU A 1 13.00 -15.81 -45.72
CA LEU A 1 13.83 -14.67 -46.21
C LEU A 1 12.95 -13.43 -46.29
N ARG A 2 13.50 -12.29 -45.82
CA ARG A 2 12.92 -10.92 -45.70
C ARG A 2 12.15 -10.61 -44.41
N CYS A 3 12.94 -10.27 -43.40
CA CYS A 3 12.60 -9.24 -42.42
C CYS A 3 12.79 -7.86 -43.07
N ASN A 4 11.82 -6.96 -42.90
CA ASN A 4 11.98 -5.52 -43.10
C ASN A 4 11.84 -4.85 -41.73
N GLY A 5 12.84 -4.06 -41.37
CA GLY A 5 13.02 -3.50 -40.03
C GLY A 5 12.33 -2.16 -39.80
N ARG A 6 12.48 -1.68 -38.56
CA ARG A 6 12.88 -0.31 -38.27
C ARG A 6 13.43 -0.24 -36.84
N VAL A 7 14.73 0.04 -36.75
CA VAL A 7 15.42 0.44 -35.54
C VAL A 7 15.23 1.95 -35.41
N ILE A 8 14.80 2.43 -34.25
CA ILE A 8 14.95 3.83 -33.86
C ILE A 8 15.83 3.84 -32.61
N SER A 9 16.99 4.47 -32.75
CA SER A 9 17.93 4.80 -31.70
C SER A 9 17.69 6.26 -31.33
N GLU A 10 17.67 6.60 -30.05
CA GLU A 10 17.90 7.99 -29.62
C GLU A 10 18.55 8.03 -28.23
N THR A 11 19.87 8.15 -28.29
CA THR A 11 20.76 9.10 -27.61
C THR A 11 20.36 9.68 -26.25
N VAL A 12 21.22 9.35 -25.28
CA VAL A 12 21.50 10.06 -24.04
C VAL A 12 21.98 11.49 -24.34
N LEU A 13 21.41 12.48 -23.67
CA LEU A 13 22.01 13.80 -23.49
C LEU A 13 21.90 14.23 -22.03
N SER A 14 23.07 14.27 -21.39
CA SER A 14 23.34 14.99 -20.16
C SER A 14 23.51 16.48 -20.45
N SER A 15 22.96 17.34 -19.60
CA SER A 15 23.57 18.65 -19.31
C SER A 15 23.04 19.20 -18.00
N SER A 16 24.00 19.55 -17.15
CA SER A 16 23.88 20.25 -15.88
C SER A 16 23.99 21.76 -16.10
N THR A 17 23.19 22.55 -15.40
CA THR A 17 23.61 23.85 -14.82
C THR A 17 22.60 24.27 -13.76
N GLY A 18 23.10 24.55 -12.56
CA GLY A 18 22.32 25.09 -11.45
C GLY A 18 22.15 26.61 -11.53
N MET A 19 21.20 27.12 -10.75
CA MET A 19 21.18 28.48 -10.20
C MET A 19 20.23 28.48 -9.00
N HIS A 20 20.79 28.76 -7.83
CA HIS A 20 20.11 29.01 -6.57
C HIS A 20 19.33 30.33 -6.65
N GLY A 21 18.07 30.33 -6.20
CA GLY A 21 17.27 31.53 -6.01
C GLY A 21 16.48 31.41 -4.70
N ASN A 22 16.93 32.12 -3.68
CA ASN A 22 16.33 32.20 -2.34
C ASN A 22 14.94 32.84 -2.38
N GLY A 23 14.02 32.25 -1.62
CA GLY A 23 12.74 32.86 -1.27
C GLY A 23 12.89 33.89 -0.15
N SER A 24 12.08 34.93 -0.19
CA SER A 24 11.74 35.77 0.97
C SER A 24 10.39 36.47 0.75
N PHE A 25 9.57 36.33 1.80
CA PHE A 25 8.25 36.86 2.15
C PHE A 25 7.77 38.19 1.54
N PRO A 26 6.44 38.39 1.54
CA PRO A 26 5.86 39.66 1.95
C PRO A 26 5.04 39.55 3.24
N HIS A 27 5.25 40.56 4.08
CA HIS A 27 4.46 40.95 5.24
C HIS A 27 2.99 41.23 4.88
N PHE A 28 2.06 40.85 5.76
CA PHE A 28 0.75 41.48 5.88
C PHE A 28 0.57 41.97 7.32
N THR A 29 0.39 43.28 7.46
CA THR A 29 0.02 44.00 8.68
C THR A 29 -1.51 44.21 8.73
N GLY A 30 -2.03 44.43 9.95
CA GLY A 30 -3.47 44.61 10.29
C GLY A 30 -4.20 45.72 9.52
N THR A 31 -5.51 45.97 9.72
CA THR A 31 -6.17 46.30 10.99
C THR A 31 -7.70 46.39 10.78
N THR A 32 -8.49 45.97 11.79
CA THR A 32 -9.78 46.48 12.32
C THR A 32 -10.88 47.09 11.43
N GLY A 33 -12.13 46.66 11.66
CA GLY A 33 -13.35 47.43 11.35
C GLY A 33 -14.64 46.69 11.78
N PHE A 34 -15.45 47.34 12.61
CA PHE A 34 -16.66 46.90 13.32
C PHE A 34 -17.97 47.00 12.49
N LEU A 35 -19.09 46.50 13.08
CA LEU A 35 -20.52 46.81 12.83
C LEU A 35 -21.18 46.05 11.65
N GLU A 36 -22.43 45.57 11.66
CA GLU A 36 -23.56 45.62 12.60
C GLU A 36 -24.62 44.58 12.19
N THR A 37 -25.45 44.21 13.16
CA THR A 37 -26.71 43.47 13.09
C THR A 37 -27.75 44.04 12.13
N SER A 38 -28.57 43.19 11.50
CA SER A 38 -30.01 43.44 11.35
C SER A 38 -30.78 42.17 10.98
N ALA A 39 -31.73 41.82 11.84
CA ALA A 39 -32.83 40.90 11.60
C ALA A 39 -34.10 41.69 11.25
N ALA A 40 -34.95 41.16 10.37
CA ALA A 40 -36.34 41.63 10.20
C ALA A 40 -37.22 40.57 9.46
N THR A 41 -38.11 39.94 10.23
CA THR A 41 -39.59 39.84 10.05
C THR A 41 -40.17 39.67 8.64
N ILE A 42 -40.80 38.54 8.28
CA ILE A 42 -42.21 38.11 8.54
C ILE A 42 -43.26 39.19 8.22
N ALA A 43 -44.02 38.96 7.14
CA ALA A 43 -45.32 39.57 6.87
C ALA A 43 -46.24 38.55 6.18
N GLU A 44 -47.50 38.49 6.63
CA GLU A 44 -48.54 37.50 6.34
C GLU A 44 -49.38 37.80 5.06
N ARG A 45 -49.84 36.70 4.40
CA ARG A 45 -51.16 36.38 3.75
C ARG A 45 -51.86 37.37 2.78
N PRO A 46 -52.71 36.90 1.82
CA PRO A 46 -53.77 35.88 2.00
C PRO A 46 -54.07 34.87 0.84
N ASP A 47 -54.76 33.76 1.17
CA ASP A 47 -55.48 32.85 0.25
C ASP A 47 -56.95 33.34 0.03
N PRO A 48 -57.88 32.72 -0.76
CA PRO A 48 -57.83 31.63 -1.77
C PRO A 48 -58.59 32.02 -3.10
N PRO A 49 -58.93 31.12 -4.07
CA PRO A 49 -60.09 30.22 -3.93
C PRO A 49 -59.93 28.80 -4.51
N SER A 50 -60.81 27.93 -4.01
CA SER A 50 -61.07 26.54 -4.40
C SER A 50 -61.52 26.37 -5.86
N ARG A 51 -61.04 25.32 -6.54
CA ARG A 51 -61.76 24.72 -7.68
C ARG A 51 -61.77 23.20 -7.64
N GLN A 52 -62.93 22.70 -8.03
CA GLN A 52 -63.44 21.33 -8.01
C GLN A 52 -62.65 20.36 -8.88
N ASN A 53 -62.75 19.10 -8.46
CA ASN A 53 -62.43 17.87 -9.18
C ASN A 53 -62.88 17.89 -10.64
N ASP A 54 -62.08 17.32 -11.53
CA ASP A 54 -62.60 16.43 -12.56
C ASP A 54 -61.65 15.27 -12.88
N LYS A 55 -62.29 14.11 -13.02
CA LYS A 55 -61.75 12.78 -13.29
C LYS A 55 -61.04 12.69 -14.63
N PHE A 56 -59.89 12.02 -14.66
CA PHE A 56 -59.59 11.00 -15.68
C PHE A 56 -58.76 9.87 -15.06
N SER A 57 -59.34 8.67 -15.03
CA SER A 57 -58.68 7.36 -14.85
C SER A 57 -57.56 7.21 -15.91
N THR A 58 -56.41 6.59 -15.68
CA THR A 58 -56.07 5.18 -15.34
C THR A 58 -54.54 5.18 -15.16
N ALA A 59 -53.91 4.45 -14.24
CA ALA A 59 -53.67 3.02 -14.37
C ALA A 59 -53.17 2.40 -13.07
N GLU A 60 -53.57 1.15 -12.95
CA GLU A 60 -53.43 0.17 -11.89
C GLU A 60 -51.95 -0.18 -11.60
N TYR A 61 -51.48 0.09 -10.38
CA TYR A 61 -50.28 -0.53 -9.83
C TYR A 61 -50.65 -1.25 -8.52
N PRO A 62 -50.25 -2.51 -8.33
CA PRO A 62 -50.65 -3.28 -7.16
C PRO A 62 -49.91 -2.79 -5.91
N TYR A 63 -50.67 -2.32 -4.92
CA TYR A 63 -50.21 -2.12 -3.56
C TYR A 63 -49.86 -3.47 -2.93
N VAL A 64 -48.57 -3.68 -2.61
CA VAL A 64 -48.18 -4.68 -1.61
C VAL A 64 -48.28 -4.03 -0.23
N ARG A 65 -49.14 -4.64 0.59
CA ARG A 65 -49.51 -4.29 1.97
C ARG A 65 -48.28 -4.02 2.85
N GLY A 66 -48.15 -2.77 3.31
CA GLY A 66 -47.17 -2.38 4.33
C GLY A 66 -47.64 -2.79 5.73
N ASN A 67 -46.81 -3.54 6.44
CA ASN A 67 -46.84 -3.67 7.89
C ASN A 67 -45.66 -2.87 8.44
N GLY A 68 -45.94 -1.86 9.25
CA GLY A 68 -44.95 -0.89 9.73
C GLY A 68 -44.09 -1.37 10.90
N ASN A 69 -42.92 -0.74 10.97
CA ASN A 69 -42.04 -0.48 12.12
C ASN A 69 -40.94 -1.51 12.42
N ASN A 70 -39.73 -1.28 11.88
CA ASN A 70 -38.69 -0.56 12.63
C ASN A 70 -37.46 -0.22 11.77
N LEU A 71 -37.20 1.09 11.71
CA LEU A 71 -35.98 1.84 11.43
C LEU A 71 -34.65 1.03 11.48
N GLY A 72 -34.18 0.62 10.30
CA GLY A 72 -32.77 0.32 10.02
C GLY A 72 -32.32 1.21 8.86
N TYR A 73 -31.83 2.41 9.18
CA TYR A 73 -31.37 3.38 8.19
C TYR A 73 -30.17 2.82 7.40
N ASP A 74 -30.40 2.61 6.10
CA ASP A 74 -29.48 2.87 4.97
C ASP A 74 -28.04 2.31 5.00
N GLU A 75 -27.86 0.98 5.04
CA GLU A 75 -26.58 0.35 4.63
C GLU A 75 -26.71 -0.64 3.45
N GLU A 76 -27.91 -1.12 3.12
CA GLU A 76 -28.09 -2.17 2.10
C GLU A 76 -28.26 -1.67 0.65
N ARG A 77 -28.51 -0.38 0.41
CA ARG A 77 -28.72 0.15 -0.95
C ARG A 77 -27.45 0.58 -1.70
N LEU A 78 -26.27 0.49 -1.07
CA LEU A 78 -24.96 0.76 -1.68
C LEU A 78 -24.22 -0.52 -2.14
N LEU A 79 -24.81 -1.70 -1.94
CA LEU A 79 -24.11 -2.98 -1.99
C LEU A 79 -23.74 -3.56 -3.38
N PRO A 80 -24.39 -3.26 -4.53
CA PRO A 80 -24.00 -3.93 -5.78
C PRO A 80 -22.63 -3.49 -6.32
N TYR A 81 -22.12 -2.32 -5.92
CA TYR A 81 -20.81 -1.81 -6.35
C TYR A 81 -19.66 -2.19 -5.41
N SER A 82 -19.93 -2.35 -4.10
CA SER A 82 -18.90 -2.74 -3.13
C SER A 82 -18.42 -4.18 -3.33
N HIS A 83 -19.34 -5.13 -3.54
CA HIS A 83 -18.96 -6.53 -3.80
C HIS A 83 -18.11 -6.70 -5.07
N ARG A 84 -18.37 -5.87 -6.10
CA ARG A 84 -17.61 -5.88 -7.36
C ARG A 84 -16.17 -5.40 -7.21
N CYS A 85 -15.89 -4.54 -6.22
CA CYS A 85 -14.51 -4.14 -5.97
C CYS A 85 -13.71 -5.30 -5.37
N SER A 86 -14.22 -5.88 -4.28
CA SER A 86 -13.55 -6.96 -3.56
C SER A 86 -13.27 -8.12 -4.51
N GLU A 87 -14.23 -8.52 -5.33
CA GLU A 87 -14.07 -9.60 -6.32
C GLU A 87 -12.92 -9.36 -7.30
N ARG A 88 -12.74 -8.14 -7.82
CA ARG A 88 -11.64 -7.83 -8.75
C ARG A 88 -10.28 -7.92 -8.09
N LEU A 89 -10.19 -7.43 -6.86
CA LEU A 89 -8.96 -7.50 -6.09
C LEU A 89 -8.62 -8.96 -5.74
N GLU A 90 -9.61 -9.75 -5.31
CA GLU A 90 -9.43 -11.18 -5.05
C GLU A 90 -9.00 -11.93 -6.32
N ASN A 91 -9.61 -11.64 -7.47
CA ASN A 91 -9.20 -12.22 -8.76
C ASN A 91 -7.75 -11.88 -9.12
N ALA A 92 -7.31 -10.64 -8.85
CA ALA A 92 -5.92 -10.22 -9.06
C ALA A 92 -4.96 -10.93 -8.09
N LEU A 93 -5.34 -11.08 -6.83
CA LEU A 93 -4.59 -11.82 -5.81
C LEU A 93 -4.43 -13.29 -6.19
N ASP A 94 -5.47 -13.92 -6.74
CA ASP A 94 -5.43 -15.27 -7.27
C ASP A 94 -4.51 -15.41 -8.48
N GLN A 95 -4.51 -14.42 -9.38
CA GLN A 95 -3.58 -14.39 -10.52
C GLN A 95 -2.12 -14.28 -10.07
N ILE A 96 -1.83 -13.43 -9.07
CA ILE A 96 -0.49 -13.34 -8.45
C ILE A 96 -0.11 -14.72 -7.92
N ARG A 97 -0.98 -15.35 -7.13
CA ARG A 97 -0.72 -16.66 -6.54
C ARG A 97 -0.43 -17.73 -7.60
N ARG A 98 -1.28 -17.84 -8.63
CA ARG A 98 -1.09 -18.83 -9.72
C ARG A 98 0.26 -18.64 -10.43
N ARG A 99 0.64 -17.39 -10.70
CA ARG A 99 1.95 -17.05 -11.30
C ARG A 99 3.12 -17.46 -10.41
N GLN A 100 3.00 -17.33 -9.09
CA GLN A 100 4.09 -17.68 -8.15
C GLN A 100 4.18 -19.17 -7.87
N ILE A 101 3.04 -19.87 -7.77
CA ILE A 101 3.01 -21.34 -7.62
C ILE A 101 3.64 -22.01 -8.84
N ALA A 102 3.34 -21.53 -10.05
CA ALA A 102 3.90 -22.07 -11.29
C ALA A 102 5.43 -21.89 -11.38
N LYS A 103 5.99 -20.89 -10.68
CA LYS A 103 7.43 -20.65 -10.68
C LYS A 103 8.14 -21.46 -9.59
N GLN A 104 7.88 -21.21 -8.31
CA GLN A 104 8.70 -21.81 -7.22
C GLN A 104 7.97 -22.03 -5.88
N LYS A 105 6.63 -21.87 -5.78
CA LYS A 105 5.85 -21.91 -4.51
C LYS A 105 6.31 -20.92 -3.42
N THR A 106 7.29 -20.08 -3.72
CA THR A 106 7.82 -18.99 -2.91
C THR A 106 7.64 -17.69 -3.67
N LEU A 107 7.26 -16.65 -2.96
CA LEU A 107 7.26 -15.30 -3.50
C LEU A 107 8.65 -14.71 -3.24
N HIS A 108 9.43 -14.65 -4.30
CA HIS A 108 10.76 -14.07 -4.26
C HIS A 108 10.66 -12.55 -4.32
N LEU A 109 11.21 -11.89 -3.31
CA LEU A 109 11.40 -10.44 -3.31
C LEU A 109 12.69 -10.07 -4.08
N ASN A 110 12.92 -10.73 -5.22
CA ASN A 110 14.13 -10.57 -6.03
C ASN A 110 14.23 -9.13 -6.57
N GLY A 111 15.43 -8.55 -6.50
CA GLY A 111 15.68 -7.15 -6.87
C GLY A 111 15.63 -6.17 -5.69
N TYR A 112 15.32 -6.67 -4.50
CA TYR A 112 15.40 -5.91 -3.27
C TYR A 112 16.48 -6.50 -2.38
N SER A 113 17.56 -5.75 -2.16
CA SER A 113 18.52 -6.01 -1.09
C SER A 113 18.32 -4.96 -0.01
N LEU A 114 18.40 -5.37 1.25
CA LEU A 114 18.41 -4.42 2.37
C LEU A 114 19.87 -4.19 2.74
N HIS A 115 20.28 -2.93 2.77
CA HIS A 115 21.59 -2.52 3.27
C HIS A 115 21.40 -1.46 4.35
N GLN A 116 22.02 -1.68 5.50
CA GLN A 116 21.95 -0.76 6.63
C GLN A 116 23.19 -0.92 7.52
N GLN A 117 23.86 0.20 7.79
CA GLN A 117 24.90 0.25 8.81
C GLN A 117 24.27 0.12 10.20
N LEU A 118 24.87 -0.72 11.04
CA LEU A 118 24.47 -0.94 12.42
C LEU A 118 24.97 0.21 13.29
N ARG A 119 24.15 0.64 14.26
CA ARG A 119 24.52 1.68 15.23
C ARG A 119 25.18 1.10 16.47
N SER A 120 24.83 -0.15 16.80
CA SER A 120 25.36 -0.89 17.95
C SER A 120 26.79 -1.38 17.73
N ALA A 121 27.22 -1.54 16.47
CA ALA A 121 28.53 -2.07 16.12
C ALA A 121 29.00 -1.53 14.75
N PRO A 122 30.31 -1.48 14.46
CA PRO A 122 30.87 -1.00 13.20
C PRO A 122 30.73 -2.05 12.08
N TYR A 123 29.50 -2.47 11.81
CA TYR A 123 29.18 -3.47 10.80
C TYR A 123 28.09 -2.97 9.87
N ASP A 124 28.24 -3.33 8.59
CA ASP A 124 27.20 -3.17 7.58
C ASP A 124 26.41 -4.46 7.41
N MET A 125 25.09 -4.36 7.58
CA MET A 125 24.15 -5.46 7.41
C MET A 125 23.61 -5.48 5.98
N TYR A 126 23.76 -6.62 5.30
CA TYR A 126 23.20 -6.88 3.99
C TYR A 126 22.26 -8.08 4.02
N VAL A 127 21.00 -7.87 3.63
CA VAL A 127 20.00 -8.94 3.52
C VAL A 127 19.72 -9.27 2.06
N THR A 128 19.83 -10.55 1.73
CA THR A 128 19.66 -11.13 0.39
C THR A 128 18.75 -12.36 0.45
N ASP A 129 18.38 -12.90 -0.72
CA ASP A 129 17.54 -14.10 -0.85
C ASP A 129 16.24 -14.05 -0.02
N MET A 130 15.61 -12.87 0.01
CA MET A 130 14.36 -12.67 0.74
C MET A 130 13.22 -13.39 0.03
N ARG A 131 12.61 -14.35 0.72
CA ARG A 131 11.55 -15.21 0.20
C ARG A 131 10.39 -15.27 1.18
N VAL A 132 9.17 -15.08 0.67
CA VAL A 132 7.94 -15.25 1.42
C VAL A 132 7.38 -16.64 1.09
N ARG A 133 7.22 -17.47 2.11
CA ARG A 133 6.59 -18.79 1.98
C ARG A 133 5.08 -18.60 1.87
N LEU A 134 4.52 -18.97 0.72
CA LEU A 134 3.08 -18.91 0.50
C LEU A 134 2.42 -20.17 1.11
N PRO A 135 1.33 -20.03 1.88
CA PRO A 135 0.58 -21.19 2.35
C PRO A 135 -0.08 -21.92 1.17
N THR A 136 -0.27 -23.23 1.32
CA THR A 136 -0.88 -24.10 0.31
C THR A 136 -2.38 -23.86 0.13
N SER A 137 -3.04 -23.26 1.13
CA SER A 137 -4.44 -22.85 1.08
C SER A 137 -4.66 -21.67 0.11
N SER A 138 -5.87 -21.53 -0.42
CA SER A 138 -6.25 -20.40 -1.27
C SER A 138 -6.27 -19.06 -0.56
N SER A 139 -6.50 -19.05 0.75
CA SER A 139 -6.70 -17.85 1.54
C SER A 139 -5.41 -17.18 2.06
N TRP A 140 -4.29 -17.21 1.32
CA TRP A 140 -3.02 -16.63 1.80
C TRP A 140 -3.12 -15.14 2.15
N VAL A 141 -3.98 -14.43 1.42
CA VAL A 141 -4.37 -13.04 1.62
C VAL A 141 -5.84 -12.91 1.22
N ARG A 142 -6.55 -11.98 1.86
CA ARG A 142 -7.94 -11.65 1.57
C ARG A 142 -8.16 -10.15 1.60
N VAL A 143 -9.19 -9.69 0.90
CA VAL A 143 -9.69 -8.32 0.93
C VAL A 143 -10.61 -8.18 2.14
N ASP A 144 -10.14 -7.48 3.17
CA ASP A 144 -10.93 -7.16 4.36
C ASP A 144 -11.90 -6.00 4.11
N ARG A 145 -11.45 -5.01 3.34
CA ARG A 145 -12.25 -3.84 3.00
C ARG A 145 -11.99 -3.42 1.58
N CYS A 146 -13.04 -3.10 0.84
CA CYS A 146 -12.94 -2.23 -0.31
C CYS A 146 -14.13 -1.27 -0.37
N ARG A 147 -13.85 0.03 -0.37
CA ARG A 147 -14.85 1.08 -0.40
C ARG A 147 -14.45 2.20 -1.34
N PHE A 148 -15.38 2.54 -2.24
CA PHE A 148 -15.27 3.75 -3.04
C PHE A 148 -15.97 4.92 -2.32
N ASN A 149 -15.30 6.06 -2.27
CA ASN A 149 -15.87 7.30 -1.77
C ASN A 149 -16.14 8.25 -2.95
N PRO A 150 -17.41 8.55 -3.27
CA PRO A 150 -17.75 9.39 -4.41
C PRO A 150 -17.36 10.86 -4.21
N ARG A 151 -17.24 11.34 -2.96
CA ARG A 151 -17.00 12.77 -2.68
C ARG A 151 -15.65 13.26 -3.19
N ASN A 152 -14.61 12.44 -3.05
CA ASN A 152 -13.26 12.73 -3.50
C ASN A 152 -12.80 11.78 -4.61
N SER A 153 -13.70 10.95 -5.15
CA SER A 153 -13.36 9.90 -6.13
C SER A 153 -12.18 9.03 -5.67
N SER A 154 -12.20 8.58 -4.41
CA SER A 154 -11.12 7.76 -3.86
C SER A 154 -11.56 6.33 -3.59
N LEU A 155 -10.60 5.41 -3.63
CA LEU A 155 -10.78 4.01 -3.29
C LEU A 155 -9.94 3.68 -2.06
N GLU A 156 -10.58 3.25 -0.98
CA GLU A 156 -9.93 2.70 0.21
C GLU A 156 -10.01 1.18 0.14
N THR A 157 -8.86 0.52 0.25
CA THR A 157 -8.78 -0.95 0.26
C THR A 157 -7.91 -1.42 1.40
N ARG A 158 -8.26 -2.57 1.97
CA ARG A 158 -7.49 -3.22 3.04
C ARG A 158 -7.34 -4.69 2.75
N LEU A 159 -6.11 -5.15 2.75
CA LEU A 159 -5.75 -6.56 2.68
C LEU A 159 -5.36 -7.07 4.05
N LEU A 160 -5.75 -8.30 4.34
CA LEU A 160 -5.28 -9.05 5.49
C LEU A 160 -4.60 -10.32 5.02
N PHE A 161 -3.39 -10.52 5.51
CA PHE A 161 -2.62 -11.73 5.32
C PHE A 161 -2.95 -12.71 6.44
N ASN A 162 -2.96 -14.00 6.08
CA ASN A 162 -2.86 -15.07 7.05
C ASN A 162 -1.44 -15.10 7.66
N ASP A 163 -1.07 -16.18 8.32
CA ASP A 163 0.30 -16.36 8.82
C ASP A 163 1.31 -16.36 7.66
N LEU A 164 2.20 -15.37 7.66
CA LEU A 164 3.31 -15.26 6.70
C LEU A 164 4.60 -15.70 7.37
N THR A 165 5.44 -16.44 6.64
CA THR A 165 6.82 -16.71 7.02
C THR A 165 7.74 -16.18 5.93
N ILE A 166 8.59 -15.25 6.31
CA ILE A 166 9.56 -14.60 5.44
C ILE A 166 10.94 -15.03 5.93
N SER A 167 11.83 -15.42 5.03
CA SER A 167 13.21 -15.73 5.39
C SER A 167 14.17 -14.96 4.47
N GLY A 168 15.34 -14.61 4.99
CA GLY A 168 16.43 -14.03 4.21
C GLY A 168 17.78 -14.51 4.71
N LYS A 169 18.81 -14.33 3.88
CA LYS A 169 20.21 -14.50 4.25
C LYS A 169 20.79 -13.13 4.61
N VAL A 170 21.51 -13.07 5.72
CA VAL A 170 22.13 -11.84 6.23
C VAL A 170 23.63 -12.02 6.21
N ASN A 171 24.33 -11.05 5.64
CA ASN A 171 25.79 -10.96 5.68
C ASN A 171 26.16 -9.69 6.45
N LEU A 172 27.15 -9.81 7.33
CA LEU A 172 27.73 -8.68 8.05
C LEU A 172 29.11 -8.40 7.48
N PHE A 173 29.39 -7.16 7.12
CA PHE A 173 30.73 -6.74 6.69
C PHE A 173 31.29 -5.74 7.70
N ASN A 174 32.58 -5.88 8.02
CA ASN A 174 33.30 -4.89 8.81
C ASN A 174 33.85 -3.81 7.87
N ASP A 175 33.88 -2.56 8.31
CA ASP A 175 34.46 -1.42 7.59
C ASP A 175 35.89 -1.73 7.10
N ASP A 176 36.68 -2.44 7.92
CA ASP A 176 38.07 -2.85 7.60
C ASP A 176 38.17 -3.86 6.44
N THR A 177 37.12 -4.66 6.22
CA THR A 177 37.12 -5.74 5.20
C THR A 177 36.67 -5.27 3.82
N LEU A 178 36.00 -4.12 3.74
CA LEU A 178 35.55 -3.53 2.46
C LEU A 178 36.71 -2.91 1.64
N GLN A 179 37.91 -2.79 2.22
CA GLN A 179 39.09 -2.26 1.53
C GLN A 179 39.87 -3.29 0.69
N ARG A 180 39.53 -4.59 0.72
CA ARG A 180 40.26 -5.64 -0.03
C ARG A 180 39.36 -6.46 -0.96
N GLY A 181 39.29 -6.03 -2.22
CA GLY A 181 38.89 -6.87 -3.36
C GLY A 181 37.40 -7.24 -3.45
N PRO A 182 36.99 -7.97 -4.51
CA PRO A 182 35.60 -8.39 -4.66
C PRO A 182 35.24 -9.38 -3.55
N VAL A 183 34.52 -8.88 -2.53
CA VAL A 183 34.08 -9.67 -1.39
C VAL A 183 33.02 -10.66 -1.85
N ALA A 184 33.44 -11.84 -2.30
CA ALA A 184 32.55 -12.98 -2.34
C ALA A 184 32.24 -13.34 -0.87
N PRO A 185 31.00 -13.18 -0.39
CA PRO A 185 30.67 -13.49 1.00
C PRO A 185 30.96 -14.97 1.23
N ASN A 186 31.82 -15.28 2.19
CA ASN A 186 32.06 -16.66 2.58
C ASN A 186 30.70 -17.19 3.08
N PRO A 187 30.20 -18.34 2.59
CA PRO A 187 28.87 -18.83 2.99
C PRO A 187 28.77 -19.10 4.49
N GLU A 188 29.90 -19.28 5.17
CA GLU A 188 30.01 -19.45 6.62
C GLU A 188 29.81 -18.16 7.43
N ASP A 189 29.95 -16.98 6.80
CA ASP A 189 29.73 -15.67 7.43
C ASP A 189 28.30 -15.16 7.19
N SER A 190 27.51 -15.93 6.44
CA SER A 190 26.09 -15.65 6.22
C SER A 190 25.23 -16.32 7.28
N CYS A 191 24.33 -15.56 7.89
CA CYS A 191 23.34 -16.08 8.82
C CYS A 191 21.93 -16.07 8.21
N SER A 192 21.00 -16.85 8.77
CA SER A 192 19.63 -16.91 8.27
C SER A 192 18.66 -16.27 9.25
N MET A 193 17.91 -15.28 8.79
CA MET A 193 16.84 -14.68 9.57
C MET A 193 15.47 -15.13 9.05
N ILE A 194 14.57 -15.42 9.98
CA ILE A 194 13.19 -15.83 9.71
C ILE A 194 12.24 -14.94 10.50
N LEU A 195 11.34 -14.26 9.79
CA LEU A 195 10.28 -13.44 10.35
C LEU A 195 8.94 -14.14 10.14
N ARG A 196 8.18 -14.33 11.22
CA ARG A 196 6.80 -14.80 11.16
C ARG A 196 5.86 -13.67 11.57
N LEU A 197 4.89 -13.39 10.70
CA LEU A 197 3.88 -12.37 10.90
C LEU A 197 2.51 -13.05 10.97
N ARG A 198 1.69 -12.72 11.97
CA ARG A 198 0.31 -13.20 12.05
C ARG A 198 -0.66 -12.04 11.99
N ARG A 199 -1.65 -12.13 11.11
CA ARG A 199 -2.66 -11.07 10.89
C ARG A 199 -2.03 -9.74 10.46
N ALA A 200 -0.95 -9.78 9.69
CA ALA A 200 -0.43 -8.57 9.04
C ALA A 200 -1.45 -8.07 8.02
N GLY A 201 -1.42 -6.78 7.71
CA GLY A 201 -2.27 -6.21 6.66
C GLY A 201 -1.56 -5.14 5.87
N ILE A 202 -2.15 -4.77 4.74
CA ILE A 202 -1.72 -3.60 3.96
C ILE A 202 -2.98 -2.83 3.57
N GLY A 203 -2.98 -1.54 3.85
CA GLY A 203 -3.99 -0.63 3.35
C GLY A 203 -3.50 0.12 2.11
N PHE A 204 -4.40 0.35 1.16
CA PHE A 204 -4.18 1.25 0.04
C PHE A 204 -5.23 2.35 0.01
N HIS A 205 -4.78 3.56 -0.26
CA HIS A 205 -5.60 4.70 -0.59
C HIS A 205 -5.28 5.15 -2.00
N THR A 206 -6.28 5.19 -2.88
CA THR A 206 -6.09 5.56 -4.28
C THR A 206 -6.99 6.69 -4.68
N GLU A 207 -6.42 7.69 -5.33
CA GLU A 207 -7.11 8.86 -5.86
C GLU A 207 -6.62 9.17 -7.29
N PRO A 208 -7.43 9.80 -8.15
CA PRO A 208 -7.00 10.17 -9.48
C PRO A 208 -5.98 11.32 -9.43
N ILE A 209 -4.90 11.21 -10.21
CA ILE A 209 -4.02 12.34 -10.51
C ILE A 209 -4.69 13.13 -11.64
N ARG A 210 -4.65 14.47 -11.57
CA ARG A 210 -5.33 15.43 -12.46
C ARG A 210 -5.55 14.89 -13.89
N ARG A 211 -6.78 15.05 -14.37
CA ARG A 211 -7.28 14.53 -15.64
C ARG A 211 -6.73 15.36 -16.81
N ASP A 212 -5.52 15.08 -17.28
CA ASP A 212 -5.05 15.66 -18.54
C ASP A 212 -5.34 14.71 -19.72
N ARG A 213 -5.95 15.32 -20.76
CA ARG A 213 -6.32 14.80 -22.09
C ARG A 213 -6.15 13.28 -22.27
N GLY A 214 -7.17 12.52 -21.89
CA GLY A 214 -7.34 11.11 -22.27
C GLY A 214 -6.50 10.09 -21.50
N GLN A 215 -5.58 10.50 -20.63
CA GLN A 215 -4.83 9.58 -19.77
C GLN A 215 -5.38 9.61 -18.35
N PHE A 216 -5.81 8.45 -17.86
CA PHE A 216 -6.23 8.28 -16.47
C PHE A 216 -5.05 7.78 -15.65
N ASN A 217 -4.49 8.67 -14.82
CA ASN A 217 -3.43 8.35 -13.87
C ASN A 217 -3.98 8.33 -12.45
N VAL A 218 -3.43 7.47 -11.62
CA VAL A 218 -3.85 7.31 -10.22
C VAL A 218 -2.64 7.41 -9.31
N LYS A 219 -2.82 8.07 -8.18
CA LYS A 219 -1.89 8.05 -7.06
C LYS A 219 -2.41 6.99 -6.10
N THR A 220 -1.56 6.03 -5.77
CA THR A 220 -1.86 5.02 -4.76
C THR A 220 -0.84 5.18 -3.65
N ASP A 221 -1.32 5.52 -2.46
CA ASP A 221 -0.53 5.50 -1.23
C ASP A 221 -0.78 4.16 -0.54
N SER A 222 0.27 3.52 -0.03
CA SER A 222 0.20 2.24 0.65
C SER A 222 0.78 2.34 2.05
N HIS A 223 0.23 1.58 2.99
CA HIS A 223 0.73 1.53 4.36
C HIS A 223 0.60 0.13 4.93
N PHE A 224 1.62 -0.28 5.69
CA PHE A 224 1.63 -1.54 6.39
C PHE A 224 0.78 -1.45 7.66
N LEU A 225 -0.09 -2.44 7.89
CA LEU A 225 -0.88 -2.57 9.10
C LEU A 225 -0.18 -3.53 10.05
N GLU A 226 -0.03 -3.11 11.30
CA GLU A 226 0.68 -3.90 12.30
C GLU A 226 0.01 -5.26 12.53
N PRO A 227 0.79 -6.35 12.52
CA PRO A 227 0.28 -7.68 12.80
C PRO A 227 -0.09 -7.83 14.28
N GLY A 228 -1.00 -8.75 14.56
CA GLY A 228 -1.33 -9.11 15.94
C GLY A 228 -0.21 -9.88 16.66
N PHE A 229 0.76 -10.42 15.91
CA PHE A 229 1.92 -11.11 16.46
C PHE A 229 3.11 -11.07 15.49
N ILE A 230 4.30 -10.88 16.06
CA ILE A 230 5.60 -10.86 15.37
C ILE A 230 6.54 -11.81 16.11
N SER A 231 7.24 -12.67 15.38
CA SER A 231 8.40 -13.38 15.91
C SER A 231 9.54 -13.37 14.91
N VAL A 232 10.73 -13.00 15.36
CA VAL A 232 11.96 -13.02 14.58
C VAL A 232 12.87 -14.11 15.14
N TYR A 233 13.51 -14.87 14.25
CA TYR A 233 14.49 -15.89 14.60
C TYR A 233 15.75 -15.63 13.80
N ALA A 234 16.89 -15.54 14.48
CA ALA A 234 18.19 -15.34 13.89
C ALA A 234 19.03 -16.62 14.10
N TYR A 235 19.28 -17.36 13.02
CA TYR A 235 20.04 -18.61 13.05
C TYR A 235 21.45 -18.37 12.53
N GLY A 236 22.44 -18.62 13.40
CA GLY A 236 23.86 -18.44 13.07
C GLY A 236 24.26 -16.97 12.92
N CYS A 237 23.46 -16.03 13.45
CA CYS A 237 23.79 -14.60 13.47
C CYS A 237 24.62 -14.21 14.70
N GLU A 238 25.22 -15.20 15.37
CA GLU A 238 26.16 -14.92 16.45
C GLU A 238 27.38 -14.22 15.83
N PRO A 239 27.71 -13.01 16.27
CA PRO A 239 28.93 -12.37 15.82
C PRO A 239 30.10 -13.27 16.23
N ARG A 240 30.93 -13.70 15.26
CA ARG A 240 32.19 -14.41 15.52
C ARG A 240 33.25 -13.48 16.14
N LEU A 241 32.84 -12.67 17.12
CA LEU A 241 33.68 -11.79 17.92
C LEU A 241 34.46 -12.56 19.01
N ARG A 242 34.36 -13.90 19.05
CA ARG A 242 34.92 -14.73 20.12
C ARG A 242 36.44 -14.74 20.24
N GLU A 243 37.19 -14.17 19.29
CA GLU A 243 38.65 -14.32 19.30
C GLU A 243 39.42 -13.16 19.99
N HIS A 244 38.82 -11.99 20.25
CA HIS A 244 39.58 -10.83 20.75
C HIS A 244 39.09 -10.05 21.97
N ARG A 245 37.93 -10.36 22.58
CA ARG A 245 37.58 -9.76 23.88
C ARG A 245 36.97 -10.80 24.82
N ARG A 246 37.71 -11.12 25.89
CA ARG A 246 37.17 -11.80 27.07
C ARG A 246 36.66 -10.71 28.00
N GLY A 247 35.35 -10.48 28.08
CA GLY A 247 34.78 -9.57 29.07
C GLY A 247 33.33 -9.88 29.42
N PHE A 248 33.01 -9.93 30.71
CA PHE A 248 31.64 -10.04 31.26
C PHE A 248 30.72 -8.82 30.92
N ARG A 249 31.11 -7.97 29.96
CA ARG A 249 30.33 -6.84 29.41
C ARG A 249 29.74 -7.12 28.02
N ASP A 250 30.07 -8.26 27.42
CA ASP A 250 29.75 -8.56 26.02
C ASP A 250 28.26 -8.91 25.82
N ASP A 251 27.54 -9.32 26.86
CA ASP A 251 26.13 -9.77 26.73
C ASP A 251 25.16 -8.63 26.37
N GLU A 252 25.31 -7.45 26.99
CA GLU A 252 24.43 -6.30 26.70
C GLU A 252 24.63 -5.74 25.28
N GLU A 253 25.88 -5.72 24.80
CA GLU A 253 26.22 -5.27 23.44
C GLU A 253 25.71 -6.26 22.38
N ASN A 254 25.84 -7.56 22.63
CA ASN A 254 25.32 -8.61 21.75
C ASN A 254 23.79 -8.59 21.68
N ASP A 255 23.11 -8.32 22.79
CA ASP A 255 21.66 -8.16 22.83
C ASP A 255 21.21 -6.91 22.05
N ALA A 256 21.94 -5.80 22.18
CA ALA A 256 21.65 -4.57 21.44
C ALA A 256 21.82 -4.77 19.94
N LEU A 257 22.89 -5.47 19.53
CA LEU A 257 23.15 -5.83 18.14
C LEU A 257 22.05 -6.72 17.57
N SER A 258 21.68 -7.77 18.28
CA SER A 258 20.64 -8.71 17.84
C SER A 258 19.30 -8.01 17.64
N LYS A 259 18.88 -7.17 18.60
CA LYS A 259 17.64 -6.38 18.50
C LYS A 259 17.67 -5.41 17.31
N GLU A 260 18.81 -4.74 17.09
CA GLU A 260 18.94 -3.84 15.95
C GLU A 260 18.81 -4.59 14.61
N MET A 261 19.43 -5.76 14.48
CA MET A 261 19.31 -6.61 13.29
C MET A 261 17.84 -7.04 13.06
N GLU A 262 17.13 -7.43 14.12
CA GLU A 262 15.71 -7.79 14.06
C GLU A 262 14.84 -6.61 13.59
N ASP A 263 15.07 -5.42 14.15
CA ASP A 263 14.33 -4.20 13.80
C ASP A 263 14.56 -3.80 12.34
N ILE A 264 15.81 -3.85 11.89
CA ILE A 264 16.19 -3.56 10.51
C ILE A 264 15.50 -4.55 9.57
N PHE A 265 15.59 -5.85 9.87
CA PHE A 265 14.97 -6.90 9.06
C PHE A 265 13.46 -6.72 8.96
N LEU A 266 12.79 -6.45 10.09
CA LEU A 266 11.35 -6.20 10.15
C LEU A 266 10.96 -4.94 9.35
N LYS A 267 11.67 -3.83 9.55
CA LYS A 267 11.42 -2.57 8.82
C LYS A 267 11.62 -2.73 7.31
N GLY A 268 12.68 -3.44 6.91
CA GLY A 268 12.95 -3.79 5.53
C GLY A 268 11.79 -4.60 4.92
N ILE A 269 11.40 -5.71 5.55
CA ILE A 269 10.31 -6.55 5.05
C ILE A 269 8.98 -5.79 4.97
N ARG A 270 8.65 -4.95 5.95
CA ARG A 270 7.44 -4.10 5.93
C ARG A 270 7.42 -3.23 4.67
N SER A 271 8.53 -2.54 4.38
CA SER A 271 8.66 -1.68 3.19
C SER A 271 8.55 -2.47 1.89
N LEU A 272 9.27 -3.60 1.80
CA LEU A 272 9.32 -4.43 0.60
C LEU A 272 7.99 -5.10 0.29
N LEU A 273 7.34 -5.71 1.28
CA LEU A 273 6.05 -6.36 1.10
C LEU A 273 4.98 -5.35 0.69
N THR A 274 5.00 -4.16 1.30
CA THR A 274 4.08 -3.07 0.97
C THR A 274 4.26 -2.60 -0.47
N SER A 275 5.51 -2.31 -0.85
CA SER A 275 5.85 -1.85 -2.21
C SER A 275 5.53 -2.90 -3.27
N TYR A 276 5.84 -4.17 -2.99
CA TYR A 276 5.54 -5.29 -3.88
C TYR A 276 4.03 -5.43 -4.13
N MET A 277 3.24 -5.46 -3.05
CA MET A 277 1.78 -5.63 -3.17
C MET A 277 1.13 -4.42 -3.85
N GLN A 278 1.62 -3.20 -3.57
CA GLN A 278 1.17 -2.00 -4.28
C GLN A 278 1.40 -2.14 -5.78
N LYS A 279 2.60 -2.55 -6.20
CA LYS A 279 2.96 -2.69 -7.61
C LYS A 279 2.13 -3.76 -8.33
N GLU A 280 1.96 -4.93 -7.71
CA GLU A 280 1.22 -6.03 -8.33
C GLU A 280 -0.30 -5.75 -8.43
N LEU A 281 -0.87 -5.04 -7.44
CA LEU A 281 -2.31 -4.75 -7.42
C LEU A 281 -2.68 -3.43 -8.09
N GLN A 282 -1.70 -2.59 -8.42
CA GLN A 282 -1.94 -1.30 -9.08
C GLN A 282 -2.90 -1.40 -10.28
N PRO A 283 -2.80 -2.39 -11.19
CA PRO A 283 -3.73 -2.50 -12.32
C PRO A 283 -5.18 -2.74 -11.87
N ALA A 284 -5.40 -3.65 -10.93
CA ALA A 284 -6.73 -4.00 -10.43
C ALA A 284 -7.36 -2.86 -9.63
N ILE A 285 -6.56 -2.17 -8.81
CA ILE A 285 -6.97 -0.98 -8.05
C ILE A 285 -7.38 0.14 -9.01
N LYS A 286 -6.53 0.44 -10.01
CA LYS A 286 -6.78 1.47 -11.03
C LYS A 286 -8.06 1.19 -11.80
N GLU A 287 -8.21 -0.02 -12.31
CA GLU A 287 -9.41 -0.45 -13.04
C GLU A 287 -10.66 -0.32 -12.17
N THR A 288 -10.58 -0.71 -10.91
CA THR A 288 -11.72 -0.65 -10.01
C THR A 288 -12.15 0.79 -9.73
N LEU A 289 -11.18 1.68 -9.52
CA LEU A 289 -11.44 3.11 -9.39
C LEU A 289 -12.09 3.66 -10.67
N MET A 290 -11.52 3.37 -11.85
CA MET A 290 -12.05 3.82 -13.14
C MET A 290 -13.50 3.41 -13.36
N ARG A 291 -13.82 2.13 -13.13
CA ARG A 291 -15.19 1.64 -13.30
C ARG A 291 -16.16 2.24 -12.30
N ASN A 292 -15.75 2.49 -11.06
CA ASN A 292 -16.58 3.17 -10.06
C ASN A 292 -16.80 4.66 -10.37
N MET A 293 -15.90 5.27 -11.15
CA MET A 293 -16.07 6.60 -11.72
C MET A 293 -16.87 6.62 -13.03
N GLY A 294 -17.33 5.46 -13.53
CA GLY A 294 -18.14 5.34 -14.75
C GLY A 294 -17.35 5.17 -16.06
N TYR A 295 -16.03 4.96 -16.00
CA TYR A 295 -15.24 4.69 -17.21
C TYR A 295 -15.43 3.23 -17.68
N THR A 296 -15.58 3.06 -18.99
CA THR A 296 -15.53 1.75 -19.66
C THR A 296 -14.10 1.41 -20.03
N ILE A 297 -13.62 0.23 -19.65
CA ILE A 297 -12.27 -0.23 -19.99
C ILE A 297 -12.38 -1.11 -21.23
N SER A 298 -11.69 -0.71 -22.30
CA SER A 298 -11.52 -1.51 -23.50
C SER A 298 -10.15 -2.18 -23.45
N TYR A 299 -10.13 -3.51 -23.57
CA TYR A 299 -8.91 -4.27 -23.81
C TYR A 299 -8.92 -4.54 -25.31
N GLY A 300 -8.13 -3.76 -26.06
CA GLY A 300 -8.03 -3.89 -27.52
C GLY A 300 -7.53 -5.24 -27.97
#